data_AF-A0A0F8Z178-F1
#
_entry.id   AF-A0A0F8Z178-F1
#
_cell.length_a   1.000
_cell.length_b   1.000
_cell.length_c   1.000
_cell.angle_alpha   90.00
_cell.angle_beta   90.00
_cell.angle_gamma   90.00
#
_symmetry.space_group_name_H-M   'P 1'
#
loop_
_entity.id
_entity.type
_entity.pdbx_description
1 polymer ?
#
loop_
_entity_poly.entity_id
_entity_poly.type
_entity_poly.pdbx_seq_one_letter_code
_entity_poly.pdbx_strand_id
1 'polypeptide(L)'
;GVTVIGPKPAQAPGLTDYSQRDEDVKKLADALWSAEASGRVISDMTLDEIVQKDGLSPDVEFRDASPKAKFDWIHRRDGESEIYFLSNQARVAAAAEVVFRVSGKQPELWDAVTGRIRDLPDWRKEDGRTIVPLTFAPRESYFVVFRNKAEAGSSKDAKNFPEQKPVAEIAGPWNVSFDPEWGGPESAVFEKLEDWTKRSEPGIRYYSGTATYRKTFDLPETSRRENTRIYLDLGRVKNLATVRLNGKDLGVVWTAPWRIELTGVVQSTGNRLEIDVVNLWPNRLIGDAALPPEKRLTETNATAYKKDSPLLESGLLGPVTLKVEAGEQP
;
A
#
# COMPACT_ATOMS: atom_id res chain seq x y z
N GLY A 1 20.20 30.27 -20.54
CA GLY A 1 18.98 30.99 -20.13
C GLY A 1 17.93 29.99 -19.67
N VAL A 2 16.85 30.46 -19.07
CA VAL A 2 15.68 29.62 -18.72
C VAL A 2 14.87 29.34 -19.99
N THR A 3 14.25 28.16 -20.08
CA THR A 3 13.26 27.82 -21.13
C THR A 3 11.85 28.11 -20.62
N VAL A 4 11.06 28.86 -21.38
CA VAL A 4 9.65 29.13 -21.10
C VAL A 4 8.78 28.35 -22.08
N ILE A 5 7.81 27.62 -21.56
CA ILE A 5 6.89 26.80 -22.36
C ILE A 5 5.48 27.27 -22.06
N GLY A 6 4.77 27.73 -23.08
CA GLY A 6 3.39 28.15 -22.95
C GLY A 6 2.95 29.16 -23.99
N PRO A 7 1.63 29.37 -24.11
CA PRO A 7 1.10 30.39 -24.99
C PRO A 7 1.51 31.78 -24.49
N LYS A 8 1.62 32.71 -25.42
CA LYS A 8 1.86 34.12 -25.14
C LYS A 8 0.70 34.68 -24.28
N PRO A 9 0.95 35.23 -23.09
CA PRO A 9 -0.10 35.82 -22.28
C PRO A 9 -0.61 37.11 -22.92
N ALA A 10 -1.92 37.37 -22.78
CA ALA A 10 -2.57 38.54 -23.36
C ALA A 10 -2.93 39.62 -22.33
N GLN A 11 -3.16 39.23 -21.06
CA GLN A 11 -3.73 40.09 -20.02
C GLN A 11 -3.19 39.71 -18.63
N ALA A 12 -3.26 40.65 -17.69
CA ALA A 12 -2.93 40.41 -16.30
C ALA A 12 -4.09 39.72 -15.56
N PRO A 13 -3.83 38.80 -14.60
CA PRO A 13 -4.89 38.28 -13.74
C PRO A 13 -5.29 39.35 -12.70
N GLY A 14 -6.53 39.85 -12.77
CA GLY A 14 -7.13 40.73 -11.75
C GLY A 14 -7.75 42.02 -12.29
N LEU A 15 -8.54 42.71 -11.46
CA LEU A 15 -9.28 43.92 -11.85
C LEU A 15 -8.59 45.25 -11.46
N THR A 16 -7.57 45.20 -10.61
CA THR A 16 -6.86 46.40 -10.15
C THR A 16 -5.98 46.95 -11.27
N ASP A 17 -6.20 48.20 -11.67
CA ASP A 17 -5.45 48.90 -12.73
C ASP A 17 -5.33 48.11 -14.04
N TYR A 18 -6.36 47.30 -14.37
CA TYR A 18 -6.27 46.27 -15.41
C TYR A 18 -5.85 46.81 -16.78
N SER A 19 -6.29 48.02 -17.14
CA SER A 19 -5.90 48.65 -18.42
C SER A 19 -4.39 48.86 -18.52
N GLN A 20 -3.74 49.38 -17.48
CA GLN A 20 -2.30 49.60 -17.49
C GLN A 20 -1.52 48.29 -17.39
N ARG A 21 -2.02 47.36 -16.57
CA ARG A 21 -1.38 46.05 -16.39
C ARG A 21 -1.45 45.17 -17.64
N ASP A 22 -2.54 45.25 -18.40
CA ASP A 22 -2.67 44.56 -19.69
C ASP A 22 -1.66 45.10 -20.70
N GLU A 23 -1.43 46.43 -20.73
CA GLU A 23 -0.38 47.04 -21.56
C GLU A 23 1.02 46.57 -21.16
N ASP A 24 1.31 46.51 -19.86
CA ASP A 24 2.59 46.03 -19.34
C ASP A 24 2.83 44.54 -19.66
N VAL A 25 1.81 43.70 -19.46
CA VAL A 25 1.85 42.27 -19.81
C VAL A 25 2.10 42.11 -21.31
N LYS A 26 1.38 42.86 -22.15
CA LYS A 26 1.54 42.80 -23.59
C LYS A 26 2.95 43.20 -24.01
N LYS A 27 3.49 44.30 -23.47
CA LYS A 27 4.86 44.77 -23.76
C LYS A 27 5.91 43.73 -23.38
N LEU A 28 5.79 43.11 -22.21
CA LEU A 28 6.73 42.07 -21.76
C LEU A 28 6.58 40.77 -22.59
N ALA A 29 5.34 40.38 -22.89
CA ALA A 29 5.06 39.21 -23.71
C ALA A 29 5.55 39.40 -25.15
N ASP A 30 5.39 40.60 -25.73
CA ASP A 30 5.94 40.96 -27.05
C ASP A 30 7.47 40.83 -27.07
N ALA A 31 8.15 41.29 -26.02
CA ALA A 31 9.61 41.18 -25.91
C ALA A 31 10.09 39.74 -25.69
N LEU A 32 9.35 38.91 -24.95
CA LEU A 32 9.75 37.53 -24.63
C LEU A 32 9.43 36.53 -25.76
N TRP A 33 8.30 36.69 -26.46
CA TRP A 33 7.89 35.83 -27.58
C TRP A 33 8.37 36.34 -28.95
N SER A 34 9.32 37.30 -29.00
CA SER A 34 9.92 37.74 -30.26
C SER A 34 11.02 36.79 -30.74
N ALA A 35 11.28 36.77 -32.04
CA ALA A 35 12.37 35.99 -32.63
C ALA A 35 13.77 36.50 -32.23
N GLU A 36 13.86 37.73 -31.69
CA GLU A 36 15.11 38.36 -31.25
C GLU A 36 15.41 38.15 -29.76
N ALA A 37 14.51 37.48 -29.03
CA ALA A 37 14.71 37.21 -27.61
C ALA A 37 15.92 36.28 -27.39
N SER A 38 16.74 36.59 -26.38
CA SER A 38 17.93 35.81 -26.02
C SER A 38 17.63 34.49 -25.27
N GLY A 39 16.35 34.27 -24.90
CA GLY A 39 15.87 33.08 -24.22
C GLY A 39 15.20 32.08 -25.16
N ARG A 40 14.89 30.88 -24.64
CA ARG A 40 14.17 29.85 -25.39
C ARG A 40 12.70 29.88 -24.98
N VAL A 41 11.83 30.35 -25.86
CA VAL A 41 10.37 30.38 -25.64
C VAL A 41 9.68 29.49 -26.67
N ILE A 42 8.84 28.57 -26.21
CA ILE A 42 8.14 27.59 -27.05
C ILE A 42 6.65 27.66 -26.76
N SER A 43 5.85 27.89 -27.79
CA SER A 43 4.40 28.06 -27.68
C SER A 43 3.58 27.11 -28.55
N ASP A 44 4.25 26.35 -29.42
CA ASP A 44 3.68 25.53 -30.49
C ASP A 44 3.95 24.03 -30.32
N MET A 45 4.53 23.62 -29.19
CA MET A 45 4.83 22.23 -28.86
C MET A 45 4.32 21.89 -27.45
N THR A 46 3.95 20.63 -27.27
CA THR A 46 3.65 20.05 -25.95
C THR A 46 4.93 19.85 -25.14
N LEU A 47 4.81 19.76 -23.81
CA LEU A 47 5.96 19.51 -22.94
C LEU A 47 6.70 18.21 -23.31
N ASP A 48 5.95 17.16 -23.65
CA ASP A 48 6.51 15.85 -24.03
C ASP A 48 7.36 15.94 -25.30
N GLU A 49 6.87 16.64 -26.33
CA GLU A 49 7.64 16.84 -27.57
C GLU A 49 8.92 17.65 -27.33
N ILE A 50 8.85 18.66 -26.46
CA ILE A 50 10.01 19.50 -26.12
C ILE A 50 11.06 18.69 -25.38
N VAL A 51 10.64 17.94 -24.36
CA VAL A 51 11.51 17.07 -23.55
C VAL A 51 12.18 16.01 -24.43
N GLN A 52 11.44 15.38 -25.35
CA GLN A 52 12.00 14.43 -26.32
C GLN A 52 13.01 15.09 -27.27
N LYS A 53 12.66 16.24 -27.86
CA LYS A 53 13.55 16.99 -28.77
C LYS A 53 14.84 17.44 -28.09
N ASP A 54 14.77 17.73 -26.79
CA ASP A 54 15.92 18.12 -25.97
C ASP A 54 16.77 16.93 -25.51
N GLY A 55 16.39 15.70 -25.86
CA GLY A 55 17.08 14.49 -25.42
C GLY A 55 16.95 14.26 -23.91
N LEU A 56 15.97 14.89 -23.25
CA LEU A 56 15.73 14.71 -21.82
C LEU A 56 14.95 13.42 -21.61
N SER A 57 15.62 12.38 -21.11
CA SER A 57 14.93 11.14 -20.73
C SER A 57 13.98 11.38 -19.55
N PRO A 58 12.84 10.65 -19.48
CA PRO A 58 11.96 10.66 -18.31
C PRO A 58 12.74 10.37 -17.02
N ASP A 59 12.35 11.00 -15.92
CA ASP A 59 12.96 10.74 -14.61
C ASP A 59 12.55 9.35 -14.07
N VAL A 60 11.27 9.01 -14.26
CA VAL A 60 10.71 7.67 -14.07
C VAL A 60 9.90 7.28 -15.29
N GLU A 61 10.06 6.05 -15.76
CA GLU A 61 9.25 5.44 -16.82
C GLU A 61 8.77 4.05 -16.34
N PHE A 62 7.50 3.73 -16.57
CA PHE A 62 6.93 2.41 -16.25
C PHE A 62 6.72 1.62 -17.55
N ARG A 63 7.46 0.53 -17.72
CA ARG A 63 7.34 -0.39 -18.87
C ARG A 63 6.64 -1.68 -18.48
N ASP A 64 6.02 -2.32 -19.46
CA ASP A 64 5.32 -3.60 -19.32
C ASP A 64 4.36 -3.64 -18.12
N ALA A 65 3.72 -2.50 -17.87
CA ALA A 65 2.84 -2.33 -16.73
C ALA A 65 1.61 -3.23 -16.87
N SER A 66 1.20 -3.82 -15.75
CA SER A 66 -0.02 -4.64 -15.70
C SER A 66 -1.25 -3.84 -16.23
N PRO A 67 -2.22 -4.47 -16.92
CA PRO A 67 -3.29 -3.75 -17.63
C PRO A 67 -4.18 -2.80 -16.81
N LYS A 68 -4.21 -2.96 -15.48
CA LYS A 68 -4.99 -2.13 -14.54
C LYS A 68 -4.10 -1.33 -13.58
N ALA A 69 -2.80 -1.31 -13.83
CA ALA A 69 -1.85 -0.56 -13.03
C ALA A 69 -2.14 0.94 -13.14
N LYS A 70 -2.05 1.63 -12.01
CA LYS A 70 -2.05 3.09 -11.93
C LYS A 70 -0.94 3.45 -10.98
N PHE A 71 0.19 3.90 -11.50
CA PHE A 71 1.32 4.29 -10.69
C PHE A 71 1.39 5.81 -10.58
N ASP A 72 1.81 6.28 -9.41
CA ASP A 72 2.17 7.67 -9.17
C ASP A 72 3.48 7.73 -8.40
N TRP A 73 4.24 8.81 -8.57
CA TRP A 73 5.58 8.93 -8.02
C TRP A 73 6.00 10.35 -7.69
N ILE A 74 6.92 10.46 -6.73
CA ILE A 74 7.70 11.67 -6.49
C ILE A 74 9.18 11.31 -6.36
N HIS A 75 10.05 12.26 -6.67
CA HIS A 75 11.49 12.12 -6.54
C HIS A 75 12.06 13.22 -5.65
N ARG A 76 12.92 12.83 -4.71
CA ARG A 76 13.70 13.71 -3.85
C ARG A 76 15.18 13.38 -3.93
N ARG A 77 16.01 14.39 -3.72
CA ARG A 77 17.45 14.25 -3.59
C ARG A 77 17.91 14.73 -2.23
N ASP A 78 18.80 13.98 -1.60
CA ASP A 78 19.49 14.36 -0.37
C ASP A 78 21.00 14.09 -0.51
N GLY A 79 21.77 15.15 -0.73
CA GLY A 79 23.16 15.06 -1.17
C GLY A 79 23.27 14.25 -2.47
N GLU A 80 24.02 13.15 -2.41
CA GLU A 80 24.16 12.19 -3.51
C GLU A 80 23.05 11.11 -3.51
N SER A 81 22.13 11.08 -2.56
CA SER A 81 21.08 10.07 -2.53
C SER A 81 19.91 10.46 -3.42
N GLU A 82 19.44 9.54 -4.27
CA GLU A 82 18.20 9.71 -5.04
C GLU A 82 17.10 8.85 -4.38
N ILE A 83 15.95 9.45 -4.08
CA ILE A 83 14.87 8.85 -3.29
C ILE A 83 13.58 8.96 -4.09
N TYR A 84 13.08 7.84 -4.59
CA TYR A 84 11.82 7.76 -5.31
C TYR A 84 10.76 7.17 -4.42
N PHE A 85 9.63 7.85 -4.25
CA PHE A 85 8.43 7.24 -3.70
C PHE A 85 7.53 6.79 -4.85
N LEU A 86 7.11 5.54 -4.84
CA LEU A 86 6.25 4.93 -5.85
C LEU A 86 5.01 4.37 -5.19
N SER A 87 3.84 4.58 -5.80
CA SER A 87 2.57 4.12 -5.25
C SER A 87 1.66 3.50 -6.30
N ASN A 88 1.09 2.34 -5.99
CA ASN A 88 0.01 1.75 -6.77
C ASN A 88 -1.33 2.38 -6.35
N GLN A 89 -1.88 3.27 -7.17
CA GLN A 89 -3.17 3.92 -6.94
C GLN A 89 -4.37 2.99 -7.22
N ALA A 90 -4.14 1.81 -7.80
CA ALA A 90 -5.19 0.85 -8.11
C ALA A 90 -5.59 0.01 -6.88
N ARG A 91 -6.81 -0.53 -6.92
CA ARG A 91 -7.34 -1.49 -5.92
C ARG A 91 -7.04 -2.95 -6.29
N VAL A 92 -6.09 -3.17 -7.21
CA VAL A 92 -5.63 -4.48 -7.66
C VAL A 92 -4.12 -4.53 -7.59
N ALA A 93 -3.54 -5.74 -7.48
CA ALA A 93 -2.10 -5.91 -7.58
C ALA A 93 -1.61 -5.47 -8.96
N ALA A 94 -0.39 -4.96 -9.02
CA ALA A 94 0.22 -4.43 -10.22
C ALA A 94 1.72 -4.71 -10.23
N ALA A 95 2.28 -4.88 -11.42
CA ALA A 95 3.72 -4.97 -11.64
C ALA A 95 4.12 -4.14 -12.86
N ALA A 96 5.38 -3.70 -12.88
CA ALA A 96 6.01 -3.01 -13.99
C ALA A 96 7.54 -3.12 -13.88
N GLU A 97 8.22 -2.93 -15.00
CA GLU A 97 9.62 -2.53 -14.98
C GLU A 97 9.68 -1.01 -14.76
N VAL A 98 10.27 -0.59 -13.65
CA VAL A 98 10.43 0.82 -13.32
C VAL A 98 11.82 1.28 -13.71
N VAL A 99 11.89 2.24 -14.62
CA VAL A 99 13.12 2.80 -15.16
C VAL A 99 13.40 4.13 -14.48
N PHE A 100 14.51 4.21 -13.77
CA PHE A 100 14.95 5.41 -13.05
C PHE A 100 16.09 6.08 -13.80
N ARG A 101 16.09 7.41 -13.86
CA ARG A 101 17.20 8.21 -14.39
C ARG A 101 18.36 8.32 -13.39
N VAL A 102 18.81 7.17 -12.91
CA VAL A 102 19.94 6.98 -11.99
C VAL A 102 20.89 5.96 -12.58
N SER A 103 22.19 6.16 -12.39
CA SER A 103 23.23 5.20 -12.81
C SER A 103 24.23 4.92 -11.71
N GLY A 104 24.82 3.71 -11.73
CA GLY A 104 25.96 3.34 -10.90
C GLY A 104 25.65 3.13 -9.41
N LYS A 105 24.37 3.04 -9.03
CA LYS A 105 23.93 2.89 -7.64
C LYS A 105 23.07 1.64 -7.46
N GLN A 106 23.22 0.98 -6.32
CA GLN A 106 22.42 -0.18 -5.93
C GLN A 106 21.03 0.31 -5.48
N PRO A 107 19.92 -0.15 -6.09
CA PRO A 107 18.58 0.13 -5.60
C PRO A 107 18.30 -0.63 -4.28
N GLU A 108 17.79 0.10 -3.30
CA GLU A 108 17.20 -0.45 -2.07
C GLU A 108 15.68 -0.25 -2.09
N LEU A 109 14.92 -1.21 -1.58
CA LEU A 109 13.50 -1.06 -1.27
C LEU A 109 13.33 -0.79 0.21
N TRP A 110 12.71 0.34 0.53
CA TRP A 110 12.32 0.68 1.90
C TRP A 110 10.80 0.62 1.99
N ASP A 111 10.32 -0.26 2.85
CA ASP A 111 8.90 -0.45 3.13
C ASP A 111 8.50 0.37 4.35
N ALA A 112 7.69 1.40 4.14
CA ALA A 112 7.22 2.30 5.21
C ALA A 112 6.18 1.65 6.14
N VAL A 113 5.54 0.54 5.72
CA VAL A 113 4.57 -0.19 6.55
C VAL A 113 5.29 -1.05 7.58
N THR A 114 6.36 -1.72 7.17
CA THR A 114 7.11 -2.65 8.04
C THR A 114 8.40 -2.07 8.62
N GLY A 115 8.90 -0.97 8.06
CA GLY A 115 10.22 -0.40 8.37
C GLY A 115 11.39 -1.20 7.78
N ARG A 116 11.12 -2.26 7.00
CA ARG A 116 12.18 -3.10 6.43
C ARG A 116 12.90 -2.37 5.30
N ILE A 117 14.22 -2.47 5.31
CA ILE A 117 15.12 -2.03 4.25
C ILE A 117 15.82 -3.27 3.70
N ARG A 118 15.86 -3.41 2.38
CA ARG A 118 16.58 -4.48 1.70
C ARG A 118 17.07 -4.04 0.33
N ASP A 119 18.09 -4.70 -0.19
CA ASP A 119 18.48 -4.52 -1.57
C ASP A 119 17.43 -5.10 -2.53
N LEU A 120 17.36 -4.50 -3.71
CA LEU A 120 16.68 -5.03 -4.88
C LEU A 120 17.75 -5.65 -5.78
N PRO A 121 17.99 -6.98 -5.72
CA PRO A 121 19.09 -7.60 -6.44
C PRO A 121 18.81 -7.79 -7.94
N ASP A 122 17.54 -7.75 -8.36
CA ASP A 122 17.13 -7.86 -9.76
C ASP A 122 16.98 -6.46 -10.36
N TRP A 123 18.02 -6.00 -11.05
CA TRP A 123 18.02 -4.73 -11.76
C TRP A 123 19.02 -4.73 -12.90
N ARG A 124 18.83 -3.87 -13.91
CA ARG A 124 19.78 -3.76 -15.02
C ARG A 124 20.08 -2.32 -15.38
N LYS A 125 21.24 -2.10 -15.97
CA LYS A 125 21.64 -0.82 -16.55
C LYS A 125 21.30 -0.79 -18.03
N GLU A 126 20.67 0.28 -18.48
CA GLU A 126 20.34 0.52 -19.89
C GLU A 126 20.46 2.03 -20.15
N ASP A 127 21.33 2.44 -21.09
CA ASP A 127 21.50 3.84 -21.50
C ASP A 127 21.69 4.86 -20.35
N GLY A 128 22.49 4.50 -19.33
CA GLY A 128 22.71 5.37 -18.18
C GLY A 128 21.53 5.48 -17.22
N ARG A 129 20.55 4.58 -17.34
CA ARG A 129 19.39 4.43 -16.44
C ARG A 129 19.44 3.08 -15.72
N THR A 130 18.67 2.97 -14.65
CA THR A 130 18.52 1.74 -13.85
C THR A 130 17.10 1.23 -13.99
N ILE A 131 16.94 -0.02 -14.41
CA ILE A 131 15.65 -0.67 -14.59
C ILE A 131 15.46 -1.70 -13.50
N VAL A 132 14.34 -1.63 -12.78
CA VAL A 132 14.02 -2.48 -11.64
C VAL A 132 12.61 -3.07 -11.81
N PRO A 133 12.47 -4.40 -11.92
CA PRO A 133 11.15 -5.05 -11.86
C PRO A 133 10.56 -4.91 -10.46
N LEU A 134 9.38 -4.28 -10.36
CA LEU A 134 8.67 -4.06 -9.10
C LEU A 134 7.25 -4.65 -9.14
N THR A 135 6.84 -5.26 -8.02
CA THR A 135 5.48 -5.79 -7.79
C THR A 135 4.87 -5.08 -6.59
N PHE A 136 3.60 -4.71 -6.71
CA PHE A 136 2.81 -4.00 -5.71
C PHE A 136 1.52 -4.76 -5.41
N ALA A 137 1.20 -4.93 -4.15
CA ALA A 137 -0.15 -5.25 -3.69
C ALA A 137 -1.13 -4.07 -3.97
N PRO A 138 -2.45 -4.29 -3.86
CA PRO A 138 -3.43 -3.21 -3.98
C PRO A 138 -3.11 -2.05 -3.03
N ARG A 139 -3.01 -0.82 -3.53
CA ARG A 139 -2.71 0.38 -2.72
C ARG A 139 -1.36 0.38 -2.01
N GLU A 140 -0.44 -0.50 -2.40
CA GLU A 140 0.90 -0.56 -1.81
C GLU A 140 1.81 0.54 -2.35
N SER A 141 2.78 0.96 -1.55
CA SER A 141 3.79 1.95 -1.91
C SER A 141 5.13 1.60 -1.32
N TYR A 142 6.21 2.02 -2.00
CA TYR A 142 7.58 1.83 -1.56
C TYR A 142 8.38 3.11 -1.73
N PHE A 143 9.46 3.23 -0.97
CA PHE A 143 10.58 4.05 -1.40
C PHE A 143 11.61 3.17 -2.11
N VAL A 144 12.09 3.63 -3.26
CA VAL A 144 13.26 3.07 -3.94
C VAL A 144 14.40 4.07 -3.79
N VAL A 145 15.44 3.66 -3.07
CA VAL A 145 16.53 4.54 -2.64
C VAL A 145 17.83 4.13 -3.30
N PHE A 146 18.55 5.10 -3.86
CA PHE A 146 19.86 4.94 -4.48
C PHE A 146 20.89 5.78 -3.74
N ARG A 147 21.54 5.18 -2.75
CA ARG A 147 22.58 5.86 -1.92
C ARG A 147 23.95 5.18 -1.96
N ASN A 148 23.97 3.87 -2.22
CA ASN A 148 25.20 3.08 -2.26
C ASN A 148 25.66 2.86 -3.70
N LYS A 149 26.98 2.81 -3.91
CA LYS A 149 27.54 2.40 -5.21
C LYS A 149 27.17 0.95 -5.50
N ALA A 150 26.88 0.64 -6.76
CA ALA A 150 26.72 -0.75 -7.19
C ALA A 150 28.09 -1.44 -7.29
N GLU A 151 28.30 -2.55 -6.60
CA GLU A 151 29.58 -3.29 -6.60
C GLU A 151 29.70 -4.26 -7.80
N ALA A 152 28.60 -4.81 -8.30
CA ALA A 152 28.48 -5.48 -9.59
C ALA A 152 26.99 -5.50 -10.01
N GLY A 153 26.70 -5.61 -11.32
CA GLY A 153 25.32 -5.69 -11.82
C GLY A 153 24.57 -6.94 -11.34
N SER A 154 23.24 -6.93 -11.47
CA SER A 154 22.31 -7.98 -11.00
C SER A 154 22.81 -9.42 -11.05
N SER A 155 22.53 -10.15 -9.98
CA SER A 155 22.55 -11.61 -10.00
C SER A 155 21.36 -12.11 -10.81
N LYS A 156 21.62 -12.76 -11.96
CA LYS A 156 20.57 -13.25 -12.89
C LYS A 156 19.54 -14.18 -12.25
N ASP A 157 19.86 -14.79 -11.11
CA ASP A 157 19.01 -15.75 -10.41
C ASP A 157 18.23 -15.15 -9.23
N ALA A 158 18.60 -13.95 -8.77
CA ALA A 158 17.94 -13.29 -7.67
C ALA A 158 16.69 -12.56 -8.15
N LYS A 159 15.58 -12.66 -7.41
CA LYS A 159 14.32 -11.96 -7.72
C LYS A 159 14.02 -10.91 -6.66
N ASN A 160 13.59 -9.72 -7.08
CA ASN A 160 13.15 -8.68 -6.15
C ASN A 160 11.94 -9.09 -5.31
N PHE A 161 11.05 -9.93 -5.84
CA PHE A 161 9.83 -10.38 -5.19
C PHE A 161 9.67 -11.89 -5.39
N PRO A 162 10.30 -12.73 -4.54
CA PRO A 162 10.15 -14.17 -4.60
C PRO A 162 8.68 -14.60 -4.43
N GLU A 163 8.31 -15.67 -5.12
CA GLU A 163 6.94 -16.19 -5.06
C GLU A 163 6.64 -16.82 -3.70
N GLN A 164 5.48 -16.49 -3.13
CA GLN A 164 4.99 -17.11 -1.91
C GLN A 164 4.00 -18.22 -2.23
N LYS A 165 4.30 -19.44 -1.80
CA LYS A 165 3.49 -20.63 -2.06
C LYS A 165 2.66 -21.01 -0.83
N PRO A 166 1.34 -21.19 -0.96
CA PRO A 166 0.53 -21.70 0.15
C PRO A 166 0.93 -23.14 0.48
N VAL A 167 1.02 -23.44 1.77
CA VAL A 167 1.42 -24.77 2.28
C VAL A 167 0.37 -25.42 3.17
N ALA A 168 -0.46 -24.62 3.86
CA ALA A 168 -1.58 -25.10 4.64
C ALA A 168 -2.60 -23.99 4.91
N GLU A 169 -3.86 -24.36 5.10
CA GLU A 169 -4.89 -23.50 5.68
C GLU A 169 -5.00 -23.79 7.18
N ILE A 170 -5.17 -22.75 8.00
CA ILE A 170 -5.49 -22.88 9.43
C ILE A 170 -7.02 -23.03 9.56
N ALA A 171 -7.52 -24.16 9.05
CA ALA A 171 -8.95 -24.48 8.93
C ALA A 171 -9.58 -25.02 10.21
N GLY A 172 -10.90 -25.15 10.25
CA GLY A 172 -11.68 -25.67 11.39
C GLY A 172 -12.10 -24.59 12.40
N PRO A 173 -12.61 -24.97 13.58
CA PRO A 173 -13.22 -24.04 14.52
C PRO A 173 -12.22 -23.03 15.08
N TRP A 174 -12.72 -21.83 15.38
CA TRP A 174 -12.01 -20.75 16.04
C TRP A 174 -12.78 -20.33 17.29
N ASN A 175 -12.04 -20.14 18.40
CA ASN A 175 -12.62 -19.53 19.60
C ASN A 175 -12.51 -18.02 19.45
N VAL A 176 -13.63 -17.30 19.60
CA VAL A 176 -13.70 -15.86 19.40
C VAL A 176 -14.31 -15.21 20.62
N SER A 177 -13.61 -14.24 21.21
CA SER A 177 -14.13 -13.43 22.30
C SER A 177 -14.42 -12.01 21.82
N PHE A 178 -15.53 -11.44 22.25
CA PHE A 178 -15.90 -10.05 22.02
C PHE A 178 -15.98 -9.33 23.36
N ASP A 179 -15.96 -8.00 23.33
CA ASP A 179 -16.16 -7.18 24.53
C ASP A 179 -17.65 -7.16 24.95
N PRO A 180 -18.01 -7.67 26.15
CA PRO A 180 -19.37 -7.62 26.66
C PRO A 180 -19.89 -6.21 26.93
N GLU A 181 -19.01 -5.24 27.21
CA GLU A 181 -19.41 -3.84 27.40
C GLU A 181 -19.96 -3.25 26.09
N TRP A 182 -19.51 -3.76 24.95
CA TRP A 182 -20.01 -3.41 23.61
C TRP A 182 -21.10 -4.38 23.08
N GLY A 183 -21.67 -5.20 23.98
CA GLY A 183 -22.79 -6.10 23.69
C GLY A 183 -22.40 -7.39 22.98
N GLY A 184 -21.12 -7.67 22.81
CA GLY A 184 -20.62 -8.94 22.26
C GLY A 184 -20.59 -10.05 23.32
N PRO A 185 -20.58 -11.33 22.93
CA PRO A 185 -20.42 -12.42 23.88
C PRO A 185 -18.95 -12.57 24.33
N GLU A 186 -18.74 -12.89 25.60
CA GLU A 186 -17.40 -13.17 26.16
C GLU A 186 -16.69 -14.32 25.41
N SER A 187 -17.47 -15.28 24.88
CA SER A 187 -16.95 -16.35 24.03
C SER A 187 -18.01 -16.84 23.04
N ALA A 188 -17.56 -17.13 21.82
CA ALA A 188 -18.31 -17.77 20.76
C ALA A 188 -17.39 -18.70 19.95
N VAL A 189 -17.96 -19.75 19.36
CA VAL A 189 -17.23 -20.65 18.46
C VAL A 189 -17.64 -20.38 17.02
N PHE A 190 -16.64 -20.15 16.17
CA PHE A 190 -16.79 -19.99 14.73
C PHE A 190 -16.32 -21.27 14.06
N GLU A 191 -17.24 -22.16 13.70
CA GLU A 191 -16.92 -23.41 12.97
C GLU A 191 -16.19 -23.14 11.65
N LYS A 192 -16.49 -22.00 11.03
CA LYS A 192 -15.78 -21.44 9.90
C LYS A 192 -15.65 -19.93 10.08
N LEU A 193 -14.59 -19.36 9.52
CA LEU A 193 -14.44 -17.92 9.42
C LEU A 193 -15.57 -17.35 8.56
N GLU A 194 -16.25 -16.33 9.07
CA GLU A 194 -17.39 -15.71 8.40
C GLU A 194 -17.54 -14.24 8.80
N ASP A 195 -18.28 -13.52 7.96
CA ASP A 195 -18.66 -12.14 8.22
C ASP A 195 -19.61 -12.07 9.43
N TRP A 196 -19.25 -11.26 10.43
CA TRP A 196 -20.05 -11.08 11.65
C TRP A 196 -21.49 -10.69 11.36
N THR A 197 -21.75 -9.93 10.29
CA THR A 197 -23.11 -9.45 9.95
C THR A 197 -24.09 -10.57 9.58
N LYS A 198 -23.58 -11.78 9.34
CA LYS A 198 -24.36 -12.98 9.00
C LYS A 198 -24.66 -13.86 10.21
N ARG A 199 -24.07 -13.55 11.36
CA ARG A 199 -24.32 -14.25 12.63
C ARG A 199 -25.73 -13.99 13.13
N SER A 200 -26.33 -15.01 13.75
CA SER A 200 -27.68 -14.92 14.32
C SER A 200 -27.71 -14.12 15.62
N GLU A 201 -26.60 -14.11 16.36
CA GLU A 201 -26.44 -13.44 17.64
C GLU A 201 -26.41 -11.92 17.42
N PRO A 202 -27.40 -11.14 17.92
CA PRO A 202 -27.42 -9.69 17.68
C PRO A 202 -26.16 -8.98 18.20
N GLY A 203 -25.59 -9.49 19.30
CA GLY A 203 -24.34 -9.00 19.89
C GLY A 203 -23.11 -9.16 18.99
N ILE A 204 -23.13 -10.11 18.05
CA ILE A 204 -22.07 -10.29 17.04
C ILE A 204 -22.46 -9.59 15.73
N ARG A 205 -23.72 -9.76 15.30
CA ARG A 205 -24.25 -9.19 14.05
C ARG A 205 -24.05 -7.69 13.92
N TYR A 206 -24.29 -6.97 15.01
CA TYR A 206 -24.17 -5.51 15.09
C TYR A 206 -22.92 -5.08 15.87
N TYR A 207 -21.95 -5.98 16.05
CA TYR A 207 -20.76 -5.65 16.83
C TYR A 207 -19.91 -4.59 16.13
N SER A 208 -19.45 -3.62 16.91
CA SER A 208 -18.33 -2.76 16.54
C SER A 208 -17.34 -2.69 17.68
N GLY A 209 -16.05 -2.91 17.38
CA GLY A 209 -15.00 -3.01 18.37
C GLY A 209 -13.99 -4.09 18.00
N THR A 210 -13.37 -4.68 19.03
CA THR A 210 -12.34 -5.70 18.89
C THR A 210 -12.90 -7.09 19.15
N ALA A 211 -12.65 -8.04 18.25
CA ALA A 211 -12.87 -9.46 18.51
C ALA A 211 -11.54 -10.20 18.46
N THR A 212 -11.24 -10.99 19.49
CA THR A 212 -10.01 -11.79 19.54
C THR A 212 -10.28 -13.22 19.12
N TYR A 213 -9.71 -13.62 18.00
CA TYR A 213 -9.71 -14.98 17.48
C TYR A 213 -8.54 -15.76 18.06
N ARG A 214 -8.78 -17.00 18.52
CA ARG A 214 -7.75 -17.87 19.10
C ARG A 214 -7.75 -19.25 18.45
N LYS A 215 -6.54 -19.74 18.17
CA LYS A 215 -6.32 -21.06 17.59
C LYS A 215 -4.95 -21.63 17.95
N THR A 216 -4.88 -22.95 18.04
CA THR A 216 -3.61 -23.68 18.06
C THR A 216 -3.39 -24.36 16.72
N PHE A 217 -2.14 -24.35 16.22
CA PHE A 217 -1.79 -25.06 14.99
C PHE A 217 -0.35 -25.61 15.03
N ASP A 218 -0.12 -26.65 14.23
CA ASP A 218 1.21 -27.21 14.00
C ASP A 218 1.71 -26.79 12.61
N LEU A 219 3.02 -26.60 12.47
CA LEU A 219 3.61 -26.35 11.17
C LEU A 219 3.63 -27.63 10.33
N PRO A 220 3.16 -27.60 9.07
CA PRO A 220 3.34 -28.70 8.14
C PRO A 220 4.82 -29.03 7.96
N GLU A 221 5.17 -30.31 7.84
CA GLU A 221 6.56 -30.75 7.61
C GLU A 221 7.16 -30.13 6.35
N THR A 222 6.35 -29.93 5.32
CA THR A 222 6.73 -29.30 4.05
C THR A 222 7.27 -27.88 4.21
N SER A 223 6.91 -27.20 5.31
CA SER A 223 7.31 -25.83 5.65
C SER A 223 8.58 -25.77 6.50
N ARG A 224 9.09 -26.91 7.01
CA ARG A 224 10.21 -26.97 7.97
C ARG A 224 11.58 -27.04 7.29
N ARG A 225 11.72 -26.45 6.09
CA ARG A 225 12.96 -26.46 5.33
C ARG A 225 13.91 -25.38 5.83
N GLU A 226 15.21 -25.66 5.75
CA GLU A 226 16.23 -24.65 5.97
C GLU A 226 16.08 -23.50 4.97
N ASN A 227 16.47 -22.30 5.39
CA ASN A 227 16.41 -21.07 4.59
C ASN A 227 15.04 -20.81 3.92
N THR A 228 13.95 -21.00 4.66
CA THR A 228 12.59 -20.71 4.19
C THR A 228 11.94 -19.68 5.10
N ARG A 229 11.36 -18.63 4.49
CA ARG A 229 10.57 -17.63 5.22
C ARG A 229 9.12 -18.08 5.26
N ILE A 230 8.51 -17.96 6.43
CA ILE A 230 7.15 -18.42 6.69
C ILE A 230 6.28 -17.20 6.96
N TYR A 231 5.13 -17.12 6.30
CA TYR A 231 4.16 -16.04 6.47
C TYR A 231 2.80 -16.58 6.86
N LEU A 232 2.10 -15.84 7.72
CA LEU A 232 0.67 -15.98 7.96
C LEU A 232 -0.06 -14.99 7.06
N ASP A 233 -0.83 -15.48 6.11
CA ASP A 233 -1.74 -14.68 5.29
C ASP A 233 -3.15 -14.77 5.88
N LEU A 234 -3.73 -13.62 6.22
CA LEU A 234 -5.02 -13.52 6.89
C LEU A 234 -6.21 -13.61 5.92
N GLY A 235 -5.94 -13.63 4.61
CA GLY A 235 -6.96 -13.57 3.57
C GLY A 235 -7.72 -12.25 3.63
N ARG A 236 -9.04 -12.32 3.84
CA ARG A 236 -9.91 -11.14 3.93
C ARG A 236 -10.10 -10.73 5.39
N VAL A 237 -9.68 -9.51 5.71
CA VAL A 237 -9.88 -8.88 7.03
C VAL A 237 -10.73 -7.62 6.86
N LYS A 238 -11.63 -7.39 7.83
CA LYS A 238 -12.45 -6.19 7.94
C LYS A 238 -12.37 -5.64 9.37
N ASN A 239 -11.46 -4.70 9.67
CA ASN A 239 -10.63 -3.91 8.75
C ASN A 239 -9.14 -3.83 9.10
N LEU A 240 -8.74 -4.20 10.32
CA LEU A 240 -7.34 -4.33 10.71
C LEU A 240 -7.19 -5.49 11.69
N ALA A 241 -6.00 -6.06 11.76
CA ALA A 241 -5.71 -7.21 12.61
C ALA A 241 -4.36 -7.06 13.32
N THR A 242 -4.36 -7.14 14.65
CA THR A 242 -3.12 -7.33 15.43
C THR A 242 -2.87 -8.82 15.58
N VAL A 243 -1.64 -9.27 15.30
CA VAL A 243 -1.30 -10.69 15.34
C VAL A 243 -0.31 -10.98 16.45
N ARG A 244 -0.65 -11.94 17.31
CA ARG A 244 0.20 -12.45 18.39
C ARG A 244 0.41 -13.95 18.20
N LEU A 245 1.66 -14.40 18.27
CA LEU A 245 2.03 -15.81 18.16
C LEU A 245 2.87 -16.23 19.35
N ASN A 246 2.46 -17.27 20.06
CA ASN A 246 3.16 -17.80 21.25
C ASN A 246 3.41 -16.71 22.31
N GLY A 247 2.46 -15.78 22.46
CA GLY A 247 2.56 -14.63 23.36
C GLY A 247 3.38 -13.44 22.85
N LYS A 248 4.07 -13.57 21.71
CA LYS A 248 4.82 -12.47 21.09
C LYS A 248 3.92 -11.64 20.18
N ASP A 249 3.91 -10.32 20.37
CA ASP A 249 3.31 -9.38 19.43
C ASP A 249 4.16 -9.26 18.16
N LEU A 250 3.52 -9.50 17.02
CA LEU A 250 4.14 -9.42 15.70
C LEU A 250 3.82 -8.09 15.00
N GLY A 251 2.81 -7.35 15.49
CA GLY A 251 2.38 -6.08 14.94
C GLY A 251 0.98 -6.11 14.30
N VAL A 252 0.67 -5.02 13.59
CA VAL A 252 -0.67 -4.73 13.06
C VAL A 252 -0.67 -4.81 11.54
N VAL A 253 -1.56 -5.63 10.99
CA VAL A 253 -1.86 -5.74 9.57
C VAL A 253 -3.09 -4.88 9.27
N TRP A 254 -2.88 -3.72 8.66
CA TRP A 254 -3.94 -2.72 8.39
C TRP A 254 -4.12 -2.40 6.91
N THR A 255 -3.24 -2.88 6.05
CA THR A 255 -3.29 -2.70 4.60
C THR A 255 -2.80 -3.95 3.88
N ALA A 256 -3.02 -4.02 2.56
CA ALA A 256 -2.49 -5.09 1.75
C ALA A 256 -0.95 -4.96 1.61
N PRO A 257 -0.22 -6.09 1.49
CA PRO A 257 -0.71 -7.47 1.59
C PRO A 257 -1.10 -7.84 3.03
N TRP A 258 -2.23 -8.53 3.20
CA TRP A 258 -2.81 -8.89 4.50
C TRP A 258 -2.07 -10.06 5.17
N ARG A 259 -0.76 -9.92 5.36
CA ARG A 259 0.12 -10.98 5.85
C ARG A 259 1.15 -10.47 6.85
N ILE A 260 1.71 -11.40 7.62
CA ILE A 260 2.79 -11.12 8.56
C ILE A 260 3.80 -12.26 8.56
N GLU A 261 5.08 -11.95 8.75
CA GLU A 261 6.12 -12.96 8.80
C GLU A 261 6.16 -13.65 10.17
N LEU A 262 6.27 -14.99 10.16
CA LEU A 262 6.37 -15.83 11.35
C LEU A 262 7.78 -16.42 11.56
N THR A 263 8.67 -16.24 10.58
CA THR A 263 10.05 -16.77 10.60
C THR A 263 10.74 -16.48 11.93
N GLY A 264 11.37 -17.52 12.51
CA GLY A 264 12.10 -17.40 13.77
C GLY A 264 11.23 -17.33 15.04
N VAL A 265 9.90 -17.23 14.91
CA VAL A 265 8.96 -17.22 16.07
C VAL A 265 8.07 -18.46 16.10
N VAL A 266 7.71 -18.98 14.93
CA VAL A 266 6.87 -20.17 14.80
C VAL A 266 7.63 -21.44 15.20
N GLN A 267 6.95 -22.32 15.91
CA GLN A 267 7.44 -23.63 16.38
C GLN A 267 6.91 -24.76 15.49
N SER A 268 7.51 -25.94 15.57
CA SER A 268 7.06 -27.11 14.81
C SER A 268 5.63 -27.53 15.19
N THR A 269 5.28 -27.44 16.47
CA THR A 269 3.96 -27.82 17.00
C THR A 269 3.50 -26.86 18.09
N GLY A 270 2.21 -26.89 18.42
CA GLY A 270 1.65 -26.22 19.59
C GLY A 270 1.60 -24.69 19.49
N ASN A 271 1.64 -24.12 18.29
CA ASN A 271 1.66 -22.67 18.12
C ASN A 271 0.33 -22.05 18.53
N ARG A 272 0.35 -21.15 19.50
CA ARG A 272 -0.81 -20.41 19.99
C ARG A 272 -0.95 -19.09 19.24
N LEU A 273 -1.91 -19.02 18.34
CA LEU A 273 -2.22 -17.85 17.52
C LEU A 273 -3.37 -17.08 18.13
N GLU A 274 -3.18 -15.77 18.30
CA GLU A 274 -4.22 -14.81 18.65
C GLU A 274 -4.26 -13.70 17.60
N ILE A 275 -5.47 -13.36 17.13
CA ILE A 275 -5.69 -12.30 16.15
C ILE A 275 -6.79 -11.38 16.67
N ASP A 276 -6.44 -10.14 17.01
CA ASP A 276 -7.40 -9.12 17.38
C ASP A 276 -7.87 -8.40 16.12
N VAL A 277 -9.12 -8.62 15.72
CA VAL A 277 -9.71 -7.92 14.57
C VAL A 277 -10.56 -6.76 15.04
N VAL A 278 -10.32 -5.59 14.46
CA VAL A 278 -11.09 -4.37 14.74
C VAL A 278 -11.81 -3.92 13.48
N ASN A 279 -13.12 -3.70 13.59
CA ASN A 279 -13.95 -3.16 12.51
C ASN A 279 -14.25 -1.66 12.71
N LEU A 280 -15.29 -1.16 12.06
CA LEU A 280 -15.73 0.23 12.16
C LEU A 280 -17.02 0.33 13.01
N TRP A 281 -17.28 1.51 13.58
CA TRP A 281 -18.50 1.85 14.33
C TRP A 281 -19.88 1.71 13.64
N PRO A 282 -20.02 1.76 12.29
CA PRO A 282 -21.34 1.75 11.65
C PRO A 282 -22.27 0.61 12.07
N ASN A 283 -21.77 -0.61 12.25
CA ASN A 283 -22.64 -1.74 12.58
C ASN A 283 -23.31 -1.59 13.95
N ARG A 284 -22.56 -1.12 14.95
CA ARG A 284 -23.12 -0.83 16.28
C ARG A 284 -24.10 0.34 16.25
N LEU A 285 -23.77 1.41 15.51
CA LEU A 285 -24.67 2.55 15.31
C LEU A 285 -25.99 2.14 14.64
N ILE A 286 -25.92 1.28 13.61
CA ILE A 286 -27.11 0.74 12.93
C ILE A 286 -27.94 -0.12 13.88
N GLY A 287 -27.29 -0.99 14.66
CA GLY A 287 -27.97 -1.82 15.66
C GLY A 287 -28.68 -0.99 16.73
N ASP A 288 -28.02 0.05 17.23
CA ASP A 288 -28.55 0.94 18.27
C ASP A 288 -29.68 1.84 17.76
N ALA A 289 -29.66 2.22 16.48
CA ALA A 289 -30.74 2.99 15.86
C ALA A 289 -32.09 2.24 15.86
N ALA A 290 -32.08 0.91 15.99
CA ALA A 290 -33.29 0.10 16.16
C ALA A 290 -33.78 0.02 17.61
N LEU A 291 -33.00 0.51 18.58
CA LEU A 291 -33.28 0.40 20.01
C LEU A 291 -33.81 1.72 20.60
N PRO A 292 -34.61 1.65 21.67
CA PRO A 292 -34.90 2.80 22.54
C PRO A 292 -33.60 3.43 23.07
N PRO A 293 -33.53 4.76 23.26
CA PRO A 293 -32.32 5.46 23.68
C PRO A 293 -31.62 4.85 24.91
N GLU A 294 -32.37 4.42 25.91
CA GLU A 294 -31.88 3.84 27.16
C GLU A 294 -31.26 2.43 27.02
N LYS A 295 -31.41 1.80 25.85
CA LYS A 295 -30.81 0.49 25.53
C LYS A 295 -29.66 0.58 24.54
N ARG A 296 -29.31 1.78 24.10
CA ARG A 296 -28.20 2.00 23.16
C ARG A 296 -26.88 1.95 23.92
N LEU A 297 -25.84 1.46 23.25
CA LEU A 297 -24.47 1.46 23.76
C LEU A 297 -23.69 2.69 23.26
N THR A 298 -24.15 3.27 22.15
CA THR A 298 -23.51 4.42 21.49
C THR A 298 -24.28 5.72 21.74
N GLU A 299 -23.53 6.80 21.91
CA GLU A 299 -24.03 8.17 21.94
C GLU A 299 -23.30 8.99 20.87
N THR A 300 -24.04 9.55 19.92
CA THR A 300 -23.46 10.33 18.82
C THR A 300 -24.46 11.31 18.21
N ASN A 301 -23.96 12.42 17.67
CA ASN A 301 -24.72 13.34 16.82
C ASN A 301 -24.75 12.92 15.34
N ALA A 302 -24.06 11.84 14.96
CA ALA A 302 -24.05 11.33 13.60
C ALA A 302 -25.41 10.69 13.24
N THR A 303 -26.07 11.21 12.20
CA THR A 303 -27.41 10.76 11.78
C THR A 303 -27.42 9.95 10.47
N ALA A 304 -26.24 9.65 9.93
CA ALA A 304 -26.08 8.95 8.64
C ALA A 304 -26.49 7.46 8.71
N TYR A 305 -26.38 6.83 9.87
CA TYR A 305 -26.67 5.42 10.07
C TYR A 305 -28.06 5.22 10.67
N LYS A 306 -28.93 4.55 9.91
CA LYS A 306 -30.33 4.27 10.28
C LYS A 306 -30.51 2.78 10.53
N LYS A 307 -31.62 2.41 11.19
CA LYS A 307 -31.96 1.00 11.52
C LYS A 307 -32.03 0.06 10.30
N ASP A 308 -32.24 0.61 9.11
CA ASP A 308 -32.37 -0.08 7.82
C ASP A 308 -31.15 0.11 6.91
N SER A 309 -30.12 0.82 7.38
CA SER A 309 -28.87 0.94 6.62
C SER A 309 -28.18 -0.42 6.46
N PRO A 310 -27.52 -0.68 5.32
CA PRO A 310 -26.80 -1.93 5.12
C PRO A 310 -25.63 -2.05 6.10
N LEU A 311 -25.45 -3.23 6.68
CA LEU A 311 -24.30 -3.52 7.53
C LEU A 311 -23.03 -3.63 6.67
N LEU A 312 -21.91 -3.28 7.28
CA LEU A 312 -20.58 -3.42 6.67
C LEU A 312 -19.97 -4.77 7.05
N GLU A 313 -19.47 -5.51 6.05
CA GLU A 313 -18.73 -6.75 6.30
C GLU A 313 -17.67 -6.54 7.39
N SER A 314 -17.59 -7.45 8.35
CA SER A 314 -16.72 -7.30 9.53
C SER A 314 -16.08 -8.63 9.95
N GLY A 315 -14.87 -8.55 10.50
CA GLY A 315 -14.18 -9.67 11.13
C GLY A 315 -13.01 -10.27 10.33
N LEU A 316 -12.59 -11.46 10.76
CA LEU A 316 -11.66 -12.32 10.04
C LEU A 316 -12.49 -13.23 9.13
N LEU A 317 -12.51 -12.94 7.83
CA LEU A 317 -13.29 -13.68 6.85
C LEU A 317 -12.45 -14.80 6.19
N GLY A 318 -11.13 -14.70 6.27
CA GLY A 318 -10.20 -15.72 5.78
C GLY A 318 -10.19 -15.89 4.25
N PRO A 319 -9.73 -17.06 3.76
CA PRO A 319 -9.09 -18.12 4.55
C PRO A 319 -7.78 -17.64 5.17
N VAL A 320 -7.44 -18.18 6.35
CA VAL A 320 -6.13 -17.93 6.98
C VAL A 320 -5.18 -19.04 6.53
N THR A 321 -4.08 -18.67 5.88
CA THR A 321 -3.14 -19.63 5.28
C THR A 321 -1.71 -19.39 5.71
N LEU A 322 -0.96 -20.48 5.81
CA LEU A 322 0.49 -20.44 5.90
C LEU A 322 1.07 -20.44 4.48
N LYS A 323 2.02 -19.53 4.25
CA LYS A 323 2.76 -19.43 2.99
C LYS A 323 4.25 -19.52 3.24
N VAL A 324 4.97 -20.10 2.28
CA VAL A 324 6.43 -20.17 2.30
C VAL A 324 7.03 -19.44 1.12
N GLU A 325 8.18 -18.84 1.38
CA GLU A 325 9.02 -18.14 0.41
C GLU A 325 10.44 -18.67 0.56
N ALA A 326 11.14 -18.93 -0.54
CA ALA A 326 12.55 -19.28 -0.46
C ALA A 326 13.33 -18.09 0.14
N GLY A 327 14.15 -18.35 1.15
CA GLY A 327 15.02 -17.34 1.74
C GLY A 327 16.12 -16.89 0.78
N GLU A 328 16.70 -15.74 1.06
CA GLU A 328 17.89 -15.26 0.36
C GLU A 328 19.04 -16.24 0.65
N GLN A 329 19.78 -16.68 -0.38
CA GLN A 329 21.02 -17.42 -0.12
C GLN A 329 22.00 -16.46 0.60
N PRO A 330 22.67 -16.92 1.67
CA PRO A 330 23.57 -16.09 2.46
C PRO A 330 24.74 -15.53 1.67
#